data_AF-A0A1Q6YV41-F1
#
_entry.id   AF-A0A1Q6YV41-F1
#
_cell.length_a   1.000
_cell.length_b   1.000
_cell.length_c   1.000
_cell.angle_alpha   90.00
_cell.angle_beta   90.00
_cell.angle_gamma   90.00
#
_symmetry.space_group_name_H-M   'P 1'
#
loop_
_entity.id
_entity.type
_entity.pdbx_description
1 polymer ?
#
loop_
_entity_poly.entity_id
_entity_poly.type
_entity_poly.pdbx_seq_one_letter_code
_entity_poly.pdbx_strand_id
1 'polypeptide(L)'
;MIHQWQQQAHLYPDALSVAVINRHALIDHFWRWEMLLHRQQNLMLLYHTFSQVQMKVLHVLLGINHVYFFGFKWLDVVEHRLSIAPAGLSDRLRQVYQTEPVAGAQQLAALVEETYDLVEQHVPGVDVDRLRRIFRYRRPSWEQSPPV
;
A
#
# COMPACT_ATOMS: atom_id res chain seq x y z
N MET A 1 15.99 -32.92 5.55
CA MET A 1 15.95 -31.52 6.06
C MET A 1 15.04 -30.62 5.24
N ILE A 2 15.17 -30.49 3.91
CA ILE A 2 14.27 -29.65 3.08
C ILE A 2 12.78 -29.97 3.22
N HIS A 3 12.41 -31.27 3.28
CA HIS A 3 11.00 -31.68 3.35
C HIS A 3 10.25 -31.22 4.61
N GLN A 4 10.94 -31.09 5.76
CA GLN A 4 10.33 -30.61 7.00
C GLN A 4 10.01 -29.10 6.91
N TRP A 5 10.93 -28.31 6.35
CA TRP A 5 10.70 -26.90 6.09
C TRP A 5 9.60 -26.68 5.05
N GLN A 6 9.53 -27.51 4.01
CA GLN A 6 8.44 -27.46 3.03
C GLN A 6 7.08 -27.79 3.65
N GLN A 7 7.02 -28.77 4.56
CA GLN A 7 5.78 -29.08 5.29
C GLN A 7 5.36 -27.95 6.22
N GLN A 8 6.30 -27.34 6.95
CA GLN A 8 6.01 -26.19 7.81
C GLN A 8 5.59 -24.95 7.03
N ALA A 9 6.22 -24.68 5.89
CA ALA A 9 5.90 -23.56 5.01
C ALA A 9 4.67 -23.82 4.12
N HIS A 10 4.16 -25.05 4.07
CA HIS A 10 2.99 -25.39 3.26
C HIS A 10 1.74 -24.62 3.72
N LEU A 11 1.65 -24.34 5.02
CA LEU A 11 0.64 -23.47 5.60
C LEU A 11 1.25 -22.08 5.80
N TYR A 12 0.50 -21.04 5.45
CA TYR A 12 0.89 -19.66 5.73
C TYR A 12 0.44 -19.30 7.15
N PRO A 13 1.37 -19.13 8.12
CA PRO A 13 0.98 -18.94 9.52
C PRO A 13 0.32 -17.57 9.76
N ASP A 14 -0.66 -17.51 10.65
CA ASP A 14 -1.32 -16.24 11.03
C ASP A 14 -0.32 -15.22 11.59
N ALA A 15 0.67 -15.69 12.36
CA ALA A 15 1.74 -14.83 12.87
C ALA A 15 2.56 -14.18 11.75
N LEU A 16 2.73 -14.87 10.60
CA LEU A 16 3.38 -14.29 9.43
C LEU A 16 2.48 -13.24 8.77
N SER A 17 1.17 -13.47 8.69
CA SER A 17 0.20 -12.50 8.16
C SER A 17 0.30 -11.18 8.94
N VAL A 18 0.19 -11.27 10.27
CA VAL A 18 0.32 -10.12 11.18
C VAL A 18 1.69 -9.45 11.02
N ALA A 19 2.78 -10.20 10.90
CA ALA A 19 4.12 -9.64 10.72
C ALA A 19 4.28 -8.90 9.38
N VAL A 20 3.77 -9.45 8.28
CA VAL A 20 3.79 -8.82 6.96
C VAL A 20 2.97 -7.53 6.99
N ILE A 21 1.77 -7.57 7.56
CA ILE A 21 0.91 -6.38 7.66
C ILE A 21 1.56 -5.31 8.52
N ASN A 22 2.07 -5.64 9.71
CA ASN A 22 2.77 -4.69 10.57
C ASN A 22 4.02 -4.08 9.89
N ARG A 23 4.69 -4.84 9.02
CA ARG A 23 5.86 -4.36 8.28
C ARG A 23 5.49 -3.35 7.19
N HIS A 24 4.35 -3.52 6.53
CA HIS A 24 4.03 -2.79 5.29
C HIS A 24 2.86 -1.80 5.41
N ALA A 25 1.94 -1.99 6.36
CA ALA A 25 0.72 -1.21 6.45
C ALA A 25 0.95 0.23 6.92
N LEU A 26 2.10 0.54 7.54
CA LEU A 26 2.45 1.92 7.86
C LEU A 26 2.77 2.71 6.58
N ILE A 27 1.84 3.56 6.16
CA ILE A 27 2.02 4.49 5.05
C ILE A 27 2.07 5.89 5.65
N ASP A 28 3.29 6.32 5.97
CA ASP A 28 3.58 7.64 6.47
C ASP A 28 3.85 8.64 5.34
N HIS A 29 3.78 9.92 5.69
CA HIS A 29 4.19 11.01 4.80
C HIS A 29 3.49 11.08 3.44
N PHE A 30 2.37 10.39 3.24
CA PHE A 30 1.64 10.40 1.96
C PHE A 30 1.26 11.82 1.52
N TRP A 31 0.91 12.69 2.47
CA TRP A 31 0.66 14.13 2.25
C TRP A 31 1.71 14.87 1.42
N ARG A 32 2.95 14.36 1.33
CA ARG A 32 4.00 14.97 0.51
C ARG A 32 3.62 15.02 -0.98
N TRP A 33 2.68 14.21 -1.46
CA TRP A 33 2.23 14.27 -2.85
C TRP A 33 1.73 15.68 -3.22
N GLU A 34 0.99 16.34 -2.31
CA GLU A 34 0.51 17.71 -2.50
C GLU A 34 1.71 18.66 -2.64
N MET A 35 2.68 18.57 -1.73
CA MET A 35 3.89 19.39 -1.76
C MET A 35 4.71 19.20 -3.05
N LEU A 36 4.83 17.96 -3.55
CA LEU A 36 5.60 17.63 -4.75
C LEU A 36 4.97 18.22 -6.02
N LEU A 37 3.65 18.32 -6.06
CA LEU A 37 2.94 18.98 -7.16
C LEU A 37 3.11 20.50 -7.11
N HIS A 38 3.01 21.12 -5.93
CA HIS A 38 3.21 22.56 -5.77
C HIS A 38 4.66 23.00 -6.05
N ARG A 39 5.65 22.16 -5.74
CA ARG A 39 7.07 22.45 -5.97
C ARG A 39 7.52 22.03 -7.36
N GLN A 40 7.19 22.85 -8.37
CA GLN A 40 7.61 22.68 -9.76
C GLN A 40 7.21 21.33 -10.38
N GLN A 41 6.15 20.69 -9.87
CA GLN A 41 5.68 19.38 -10.34
C GLN A 41 6.82 18.34 -10.37
N ASN A 42 7.45 18.04 -9.24
CA ASN A 42 8.46 16.99 -9.17
C ASN A 42 7.81 15.60 -9.34
N LEU A 43 7.44 15.26 -10.59
CA LEU A 43 6.73 14.05 -10.96
C LEU A 43 7.57 12.79 -10.73
N MET A 44 8.90 12.89 -10.84
CA MET A 44 9.80 11.78 -10.56
C MET A 44 9.63 11.30 -9.12
N LEU A 45 9.72 12.21 -8.14
CA LEU A 45 9.59 11.85 -6.73
C LEU A 45 8.13 11.50 -6.37
N LEU A 46 7.16 12.09 -7.05
CA LEU A 46 5.75 11.75 -6.91
C LEU A 46 5.48 10.30 -7.31
N TYR A 47 5.88 9.90 -8.51
CA TYR A 47 5.65 8.54 -9.01
C TYR A 47 6.51 7.51 -8.29
N HIS A 48 7.70 7.89 -7.81
CA HIS A 48 8.44 7.05 -6.87
C HIS A 48 7.62 6.79 -5.58
N THR A 49 7.01 7.83 -5.02
CA THR A 49 6.14 7.71 -3.84
C THR A 49 4.93 6.83 -4.13
N PHE A 50 4.27 7.00 -5.29
CA PHE A 50 3.14 6.17 -5.69
C PHE A 50 3.54 4.69 -5.77
N SER A 51 4.66 4.38 -6.42
CA SER A 51 5.17 3.02 -6.54
C SER A 51 5.44 2.38 -5.16
N GLN A 52 6.06 3.12 -4.23
CA GLN A 52 6.29 2.64 -2.86
C GLN A 52 4.98 2.33 -2.12
N VAL A 53 3.97 3.18 -2.26
CA VAL A 53 2.65 2.97 -1.62
C VAL A 53 1.92 1.79 -2.26
N GLN A 54 1.91 1.67 -3.58
CA GLN A 54 1.33 0.52 -4.28
C GLN A 54 1.99 -0.80 -3.85
N MET A 55 3.32 -0.83 -3.74
CA MET A 55 4.03 -1.99 -3.22
C MET A 55 3.59 -2.35 -1.80
N LYS A 56 3.45 -1.36 -0.91
CA LYS A 56 2.97 -1.59 0.46
C LYS A 56 1.55 -2.16 0.47
N VAL A 57 0.63 -1.59 -0.30
CA VAL A 57 -0.74 -2.11 -0.46
C VAL A 57 -0.73 -3.58 -0.90
N LEU A 58 0.03 -3.91 -1.94
CA LEU A 58 0.11 -5.30 -2.43
C LEU A 58 0.69 -6.27 -1.39
N HIS A 59 1.73 -5.88 -0.63
CA HIS A 59 2.26 -6.72 0.45
C HIS A 59 1.25 -6.95 1.57
N VAL A 60 0.50 -5.91 1.95
CA VAL A 60 -0.57 -6.04 2.95
C VAL A 60 -1.64 -7.00 2.47
N LEU A 61 -2.07 -6.87 1.21
CA LEU A 61 -3.06 -7.77 0.62
C LEU A 61 -2.56 -9.21 0.54
N LEU A 62 -1.28 -9.45 0.21
CA LEU A 62 -0.69 -10.79 0.29
C LEU A 62 -0.75 -11.36 1.72
N GLY A 63 -0.48 -10.52 2.73
CA GLY A 63 -0.60 -10.88 4.14
C GLY A 63 -2.02 -11.30 4.53
N ILE A 64 -3.03 -10.48 4.18
CA ILE A 64 -4.45 -10.76 4.44
C ILE A 64 -4.88 -12.08 3.78
N ASN A 65 -4.39 -12.35 2.57
CA ASN A 65 -4.79 -13.52 1.78
C ASN A 65 -3.96 -14.76 2.05
N HIS A 66 -3.02 -14.73 3.00
CA HIS A 66 -2.15 -15.87 3.30
C HIS A 66 -1.36 -16.36 2.07
N VAL A 67 -0.95 -15.41 1.20
CA VAL A 67 -0.21 -15.69 -0.04
C VAL A 67 1.25 -15.31 0.14
N TYR A 68 2.15 -16.27 -0.05
CA TYR A 68 3.59 -15.99 -0.09
C TYR A 68 3.95 -15.10 -1.28
N PHE A 69 4.87 -14.15 -1.09
CA PHE A 69 5.33 -13.28 -2.15
C PHE A 69 5.94 -14.06 -3.32
N PHE A 70 5.49 -13.76 -4.53
CA PHE A 70 5.96 -14.37 -5.78
C PHE A 70 6.33 -13.32 -6.86
N GLY A 71 6.45 -12.05 -6.47
CA GLY A 71 6.71 -10.93 -7.38
C GLY A 71 5.46 -10.23 -7.90
N PHE A 72 5.62 -8.98 -8.33
CA PHE A 72 4.53 -8.12 -8.84
C PHE A 72 4.68 -7.80 -10.33
N LYS A 73 5.24 -8.72 -11.11
CA LYS A 73 5.44 -8.52 -12.56
C LYS A 73 4.11 -8.38 -13.32
N TRP A 74 3.06 -9.03 -12.84
CA TRP A 74 1.76 -9.10 -13.50
C TRP A 74 0.66 -8.83 -12.48
N LEU A 75 0.13 -7.61 -12.45
CA LEU A 75 -0.85 -7.20 -11.44
C LEU A 75 -2.14 -8.04 -11.49
N ASP A 76 -2.58 -8.47 -12.67
CA ASP A 76 -3.75 -9.34 -12.82
C ASP A 76 -3.54 -10.73 -12.22
N VAL A 77 -2.32 -11.26 -12.32
CA VAL A 77 -1.95 -12.54 -11.67
C VAL A 77 -1.90 -12.38 -10.16
N VAL A 78 -1.51 -11.20 -9.66
CA VAL A 78 -1.57 -10.88 -8.23
C VAL A 78 -3.01 -10.84 -7.77
N GLU A 79 -3.86 -10.02 -8.40
CA GLU A 79 -5.28 -9.88 -8.04
C GLU A 79 -6.03 -11.22 -8.08
N HIS A 80 -5.77 -12.07 -9.08
CA HIS A 80 -6.43 -13.39 -9.16
C HIS A 80 -6.09 -14.33 -7.98
N ARG A 81 -4.99 -14.07 -7.25
CA ARG A 81 -4.63 -14.83 -6.05
C ARG A 81 -5.15 -14.22 -4.76
N LEU A 82 -5.83 -13.07 -4.82
CA LEU A 82 -6.39 -12.39 -3.65
C LEU A 82 -7.90 -12.64 -3.63
N SER A 83 -8.36 -13.48 -2.70
CA SER A 83 -9.79 -13.65 -2.41
C SER A 83 -10.38 -12.44 -1.68
N ILE A 84 -9.54 -11.68 -0.97
CA ILE A 84 -9.87 -10.49 -0.20
C ILE A 84 -9.07 -9.32 -0.78
N ALA A 85 -9.70 -8.49 -1.60
CA ALA A 85 -9.06 -7.32 -2.22
C ALA A 85 -10.07 -6.21 -2.55
N PRO A 86 -9.61 -4.95 -2.68
CA PRO A 86 -10.39 -3.88 -3.27
C PRO A 86 -10.88 -4.26 -4.68
N ALA A 87 -12.08 -3.83 -5.05
CA ALA A 87 -12.62 -4.13 -6.37
C ALA A 87 -11.81 -3.46 -7.49
N GLY A 88 -11.49 -4.24 -8.54
CA GLY A 88 -10.74 -3.77 -9.71
C GLY A 88 -9.33 -3.31 -9.36
N LEU A 89 -8.65 -4.04 -8.47
CA LEU A 89 -7.38 -3.63 -7.89
C LEU A 89 -6.32 -3.35 -8.96
N SER A 90 -6.12 -4.28 -9.90
CA SER A 90 -5.06 -4.18 -10.90
C SER A 90 -5.25 -2.95 -11.80
N ASP A 91 -6.47 -2.73 -12.27
CA ASP A 91 -6.83 -1.60 -13.12
C ASP A 91 -6.70 -0.29 -12.37
N ARG A 92 -7.13 -0.26 -11.10
CA ARG A 92 -7.00 0.94 -10.28
C ARG A 92 -5.54 1.27 -10.00
N LEU A 93 -4.67 0.29 -9.78
CA LEU A 93 -3.23 0.50 -9.62
C LEU A 93 -2.58 1.03 -10.91
N ARG A 94 -3.02 0.58 -12.08
CA ARG A 94 -2.52 1.08 -13.38
C ARG A 94 -2.96 2.52 -13.65
N GLN A 95 -4.23 2.84 -13.39
CA GLN A 95 -4.82 4.15 -13.63
C GLN A 95 -4.17 5.29 -12.82
N VAL A 96 -3.54 4.98 -11.67
CA VAL A 96 -2.80 5.96 -10.85
C VAL A 96 -1.71 6.70 -11.65
N TYR A 97 -1.15 6.08 -12.70
CA TYR A 97 -0.12 6.69 -13.55
C TYR A 97 -0.66 7.23 -14.89
N GLN A 98 -1.93 6.97 -15.21
CA GLN A 98 -2.55 7.30 -16.50
C GLN A 98 -3.50 8.49 -16.40
N THR A 99 -3.82 8.91 -15.18
CA THR A 99 -4.71 10.03 -14.88
C THR A 99 -3.89 11.25 -14.43
N GLU A 100 -4.55 12.40 -14.33
CA GLU A 100 -3.93 13.59 -13.75
C GLU A 100 -3.38 13.28 -12.35
N PRO A 101 -2.18 13.79 -11.98
CA PRO A 101 -1.49 13.38 -10.76
C PRO A 101 -2.31 13.50 -9.46
N VAL A 102 -3.18 14.51 -9.38
CA VAL A 102 -4.11 14.70 -8.26
C VAL A 102 -5.13 13.56 -8.18
N ALA A 103 -5.73 13.20 -9.30
CA ALA A 103 -6.68 12.09 -9.38
C ALA A 103 -5.98 10.75 -9.06
N GLY A 104 -4.76 10.55 -9.57
CA GLY A 104 -3.93 9.39 -9.22
C GLY A 104 -3.63 9.29 -7.72
N ALA A 105 -3.30 10.42 -7.06
CA ALA A 105 -3.08 10.45 -5.62
C ALA A 105 -4.35 10.13 -4.83
N GLN A 106 -5.50 10.67 -5.23
CA GLN A 106 -6.80 10.39 -4.60
C GLN A 106 -7.20 8.93 -4.74
N GLN A 107 -7.01 8.35 -5.93
CA GLN A 107 -7.28 6.95 -6.20
C GLN A 107 -6.39 6.03 -5.37
N LEU A 108 -5.10 6.36 -5.25
CA LEU A 108 -4.18 5.62 -4.41
C LEU A 108 -4.54 5.76 -2.92
N ALA A 109 -5.02 6.93 -2.49
CA ALA A 109 -5.50 7.12 -1.13
C ALA A 109 -6.72 6.25 -0.81
N ALA A 110 -7.68 6.17 -1.73
CA ALA A 110 -8.84 5.30 -1.60
C ALA A 110 -8.43 3.83 -1.46
N LEU A 111 -7.48 3.36 -2.30
CA LEU A 111 -6.95 2.00 -2.18
C LEU A 111 -6.30 1.72 -0.81
N VAL A 112 -5.60 2.70 -0.24
CA VAL A 112 -5.00 2.55 1.11
C VAL A 112 -6.07 2.44 2.18
N GLU A 113 -7.09 3.29 2.15
CA GLU A 113 -8.20 3.24 3.12
C GLU A 113 -8.99 1.93 3.00
N GLU A 114 -9.34 1.51 1.78
CA GLU A 114 -10.00 0.22 1.54
C GLU A 114 -9.14 -0.95 2.02
N THR A 115 -7.82 -0.87 1.85
CA THR A 115 -6.89 -1.89 2.39
C THR A 115 -6.92 -1.90 3.92
N TYR A 116 -7.02 -0.74 4.57
CA TYR A 116 -7.17 -0.65 6.03
C TYR A 116 -8.50 -1.22 6.52
N ASP A 117 -9.60 -1.00 5.80
CA ASP A 117 -10.89 -1.64 6.08
C ASP A 117 -10.76 -3.17 6.03
N LEU A 118 -10.07 -3.70 5.03
CA LEU A 118 -9.83 -5.15 4.90
C LEU A 118 -8.94 -5.69 6.02
N VAL A 119 -7.89 -4.98 6.44
CA VAL A 119 -7.06 -5.38 7.59
C VAL A 119 -7.90 -5.43 8.86
N GLU A 120 -8.69 -4.38 9.12
CA GLU A 120 -9.54 -4.27 10.31
C GLU A 120 -10.56 -5.40 10.40
N GLN A 121 -11.14 -5.79 9.24
CA GLN A 121 -12.13 -6.85 9.17
C GLN A 121 -11.54 -8.27 9.30
N HIS A 122 -10.34 -8.52 8.76
CA HIS A 122 -9.84 -9.89 8.57
C HIS A 122 -8.64 -10.24 9.47
N VAL A 123 -7.93 -9.26 10.03
CA VAL A 123 -6.70 -9.51 10.78
C VAL A 123 -6.78 -8.84 12.17
N PRO A 124 -7.33 -9.55 13.16
CA PRO A 124 -7.45 -9.01 14.51
C PRO A 124 -6.07 -8.74 15.13
N GLY A 125 -5.98 -7.67 15.93
CA GLY A 125 -4.76 -7.30 16.66
C GLY A 125 -3.85 -6.29 15.95
N VAL A 126 -4.20 -5.86 14.74
CA VAL A 126 -3.54 -4.71 14.08
C VAL A 126 -4.22 -3.40 14.51
N ASP A 127 -3.45 -2.41 14.99
CA ASP A 127 -3.95 -1.08 15.35
C ASP A 127 -4.19 -0.23 14.10
N VAL A 128 -5.29 -0.50 13.40
CA VAL A 128 -5.68 0.19 12.15
C VAL A 128 -5.97 1.67 12.38
N ASP A 129 -6.51 2.04 13.54
CA ASP A 129 -6.76 3.44 13.89
C ASP A 129 -5.45 4.25 13.91
N ARG A 130 -4.38 3.70 14.48
CA ARG A 130 -3.06 4.33 14.42
C ARG A 130 -2.56 4.47 12.98
N LEU A 131 -2.75 3.46 12.13
CA LEU A 131 -2.36 3.52 10.72
C LEU A 131 -3.10 4.63 9.98
N ARG A 132 -4.43 4.70 10.12
CA ARG A 132 -5.26 5.76 9.53
C ARG A 132 -4.87 7.14 10.03
N ARG A 133 -4.62 7.32 11.34
CA ARG A 133 -4.17 8.62 11.89
C ARG A 133 -2.87 9.10 11.24
N ILE A 134 -1.90 8.20 11.06
CA ILE A 134 -0.61 8.52 10.45
C ILE A 134 -0.77 8.81 8.95
N PHE A 135 -1.56 8.01 8.24
CA PHE A 135 -1.80 8.15 6.81
C PHE A 135 -2.56 9.45 6.47
N ARG A 136 -3.59 9.77 7.25
CA ARG A 136 -4.43 10.97 7.06
C ARG A 136 -3.76 12.26 7.52
N TYR A 137 -2.63 12.18 8.22
CA TYR A 137 -1.87 13.37 8.62
C TYR A 137 -1.57 14.25 7.40
N ARG A 138 -1.86 15.55 7.55
CA ARG A 138 -1.54 16.59 6.58
C ARG A 138 -0.62 17.59 7.25
N ARG A 139 0.45 18.01 6.56
CA ARG A 139 1.29 19.10 7.03
C ARG A 139 0.73 20.42 6.49
N PRO A 140 0.56 21.46 7.32
CA PRO A 140 0.27 22.80 6.83
C PRO A 140 1.34 23.25 5.82
N SER A 141 0.93 23.72 4.65
CA SER A 141 1.84 24.23 3.62
C SER A 141 2.43 25.56 4.07
N TRP A 142 3.74 25.62 4.29
CA TRP A 142 4.45 26.88 4.39
C TRP A 142 4.74 27.37 2.97
N GLU A 143 4.24 28.57 2.62
CA GLU A 143 4.28 29.14 1.26
C GLU A 143 5.70 29.48 0.76
N GLN A 144 6.74 29.38 1.60
CA GLN A 144 8.07 29.88 1.27
C GLN A 144 9.13 28.76 1.26
N SER A 145 9.94 28.74 0.21
CA SER A 145 11.17 27.94 0.18
C SER A 145 12.14 28.43 1.27
N PRO A 146 12.93 27.53 1.87
CA PRO A 146 14.08 27.93 2.68
C PRO A 146 14.99 28.86 1.84
N PRO A 147 15.58 29.91 2.42
CA PRO A 147 16.57 30.71 1.70
C PRO A 147 17.71 29.82 1.23
N VAL A 148 18.16 30.06 -0.01
CA VAL A 148 19.28 29.36 -0.66
C VAL A 148 20.60 29.84 -0.08
#